data_AF-A0A9N9GSJ4-F1
#
_entry.id   AF-A0A9N9GSJ4-F1
#
_cell.length_a   1.000
_cell.length_b   1.000
_cell.length_c   1.000
_cell.angle_alpha   90.00
_cell.angle_beta   90.00
_cell.angle_gamma   90.00
#
_symmetry.space_group_name_H-M   'P 1'
#
loop_
_entity.id
_entity.type
_entity.pdbx_description
1 polymer ?
#
loop_
_entity_poly.entity_id
_entity_poly.type
_entity_poly.pdbx_seq_one_letter_code
_entity_poly.pdbx_strand_id
1 'polypeptide(L)'
;MVNAQEYIEGNFPKNVKIISAISSQLEGHLDLSEYSNLTSVDIGCNFRLTSLQLAQSTGITFISIYETGIDNFSFLAYTPNIHAICLPRPGDIIGDHTGNVYLSKALRESCQENYKLQTNLKKSNRQIQTQLDQEIKKISDNNQRIKELEQENQELQSQNKDQQNQINELSNIALPNSPYNLTKLKQEIIRLKVQELAPKVRNESTKVVKLIEEAKNKASNFSSIVDLILETQKQIVQNSETSQRDIFFGKMEAYRSILESVLSKEELQTLLNKQTEFLELEKHLKSLQL
;
A
#
# COMPACT_ATOMS: atom_id res chain seq x y z
N MET A 1 25.67 5.33 74.61
CA MET A 1 24.97 5.63 73.34
C MET A 1 26.01 6.06 72.34
N VAL A 2 25.95 5.52 71.13
CA VAL A 2 26.93 5.77 70.08
C VAL A 2 26.16 6.05 68.79
N ASN A 3 26.57 7.07 68.03
CA ASN A 3 26.02 7.31 66.70
C ASN A 3 26.24 6.07 65.82
N ALA A 4 25.17 5.56 65.19
CA ALA A 4 25.23 4.31 64.45
C ALA A 4 26.23 4.34 63.28
N GLN A 5 26.27 5.45 62.53
CA GLN A 5 27.15 5.59 61.37
C GLN A 5 28.62 5.64 61.80
N GLU A 6 28.95 6.50 62.77
CA GLU A 6 30.32 6.64 63.29
C GLU A 6 30.85 5.32 63.84
N TYR A 7 29.99 4.57 64.56
CA TYR A 7 30.36 3.25 65.06
C TYR A 7 30.70 2.29 63.92
N ILE A 8 29.85 2.21 62.90
CA ILE A 8 30.05 1.27 61.80
C ILE A 8 31.30 1.61 60.99
N GLU A 9 31.53 2.89 60.68
CA GLU A 9 32.72 3.34 59.93
C GLU A 9 34.03 3.16 60.71
N GLY A 10 34.01 3.30 62.03
CA GLY A 10 35.19 3.10 62.87
C GLY A 10 35.55 1.62 63.10
N ASN A 11 34.59 0.70 62.97
CA ASN A 11 34.78 -0.71 63.35
C ASN A 11 34.76 -1.70 62.19
N PHE A 12 34.27 -1.32 61.00
CA PHE A 12 34.14 -2.23 59.87
C PHE A 12 34.74 -1.65 58.58
N PRO A 13 35.60 -2.41 57.86
CA PRO A 13 36.11 -1.96 56.57
C PRO A 13 35.00 -2.02 55.49
N LYS A 14 35.07 -1.13 54.49
CA LYS A 14 34.03 -1.02 53.44
C LYS A 14 33.83 -2.31 52.61
N ASN A 15 34.81 -3.20 52.57
CA ASN A 15 34.74 -4.47 51.85
C ASN A 15 34.25 -5.66 52.71
N VAL A 16 33.79 -5.41 53.94
CA VAL A 16 33.33 -6.46 54.87
C VAL A 16 32.10 -7.19 54.32
N LYS A 17 32.00 -8.49 54.63
CA LYS A 17 30.85 -9.32 54.27
C LYS A 17 29.77 -9.38 55.35
N ILE A 18 30.16 -9.20 56.61
CA ILE A 18 29.28 -9.36 57.77
C ILE A 18 29.47 -8.16 58.67
N ILE A 19 28.37 -7.47 58.97
CA ILE A 19 28.32 -6.48 60.05
C ILE A 19 27.49 -7.08 61.18
N SER A 20 28.08 -7.17 62.37
CA SER A 20 27.38 -7.56 63.58
C SER A 20 27.67 -6.54 64.68
N ALA A 21 26.66 -5.75 65.02
CA ALA A 21 26.73 -4.67 66.00
C ALA A 21 25.56 -4.78 67.00
N ILE A 22 25.33 -6.00 67.48
CA ILE A 22 24.27 -6.32 68.44
C ILE A 22 24.53 -5.62 69.77
N SER A 23 23.50 -5.06 70.39
CA SER A 23 23.55 -4.43 71.73
C SER A 23 24.64 -3.35 71.87
N SER A 24 25.04 -2.73 70.77
CA SER A 24 26.12 -1.72 70.74
C SER A 24 25.65 -0.32 71.15
N GLN A 25 24.39 -0.21 71.61
CA GLN A 25 23.73 1.05 71.98
C GLN A 25 23.73 2.08 70.83
N LEU A 26 23.54 1.58 69.60
CA LEU A 26 23.48 2.41 68.40
C LEU A 26 22.21 3.27 68.40
N GLU A 27 22.33 4.51 67.95
CA GLU A 27 21.21 5.42 67.77
C GLU A 27 21.25 6.18 66.43
N GLY A 28 20.08 6.62 65.98
CA GLY A 28 19.92 7.45 64.79
C GLY A 28 19.72 6.66 63.49
N HIS A 29 20.26 7.21 62.40
CA HIS A 29 20.21 6.64 61.05
C HIS A 29 21.48 5.83 60.77
N LEU A 30 21.32 4.65 60.18
CA LEU A 30 22.43 3.85 59.69
C LEU A 30 22.36 3.69 58.17
N ASP A 31 23.37 4.17 57.46
CA ASP A 31 23.52 4.00 56.02
C ASP A 31 24.66 3.02 55.70
N LEU A 32 24.29 1.84 55.21
CA LEU A 32 25.21 0.80 54.75
C LEU A 32 25.37 0.78 53.21
N SER A 33 24.96 1.85 52.50
CA SER A 33 25.01 1.90 51.02
C SER A 33 26.42 1.75 50.44
N GLU A 34 27.45 2.12 51.21
CA GLU A 34 28.85 2.00 50.76
C GLU A 34 29.45 0.59 50.96
N TYR A 35 28.74 -0.32 51.65
CA TYR A 35 29.22 -1.66 51.97
C TYR A 35 28.72 -2.70 50.95
N SER A 36 29.17 -2.57 49.71
CA SER A 36 28.70 -3.36 48.55
C SER A 36 28.88 -4.89 48.67
N ASN A 37 29.82 -5.35 49.51
CA ASN A 37 30.11 -6.77 49.71
C ASN A 37 29.29 -7.44 50.83
N LEU A 38 28.37 -6.71 51.47
CA LEU A 38 27.59 -7.26 52.58
C LEU A 38 26.73 -8.44 52.13
N THR A 39 26.85 -9.52 52.89
CA THR A 39 26.00 -10.70 52.81
C THR A 39 25.13 -10.88 54.06
N SER A 40 25.54 -10.31 55.20
CA SER A 40 24.84 -10.43 56.48
C SER A 40 24.93 -9.14 57.29
N VAL A 41 23.79 -8.70 57.84
CA VAL A 41 23.70 -7.53 58.72
C VAL A 41 22.93 -7.93 59.99
N ASP A 42 23.56 -7.80 61.15
CA ASP A 42 22.94 -8.05 62.45
C ASP A 42 23.17 -6.87 63.39
N ILE A 43 22.12 -6.06 63.56
CA ILE A 43 22.14 -4.83 64.36
C ILE A 43 21.06 -4.88 65.44
N GLY A 44 20.73 -6.08 65.92
CA GLY A 44 19.72 -6.29 66.95
C GLY A 44 20.02 -5.62 68.30
N CYS A 45 19.00 -5.50 69.14
CA CYS A 45 19.09 -4.87 70.47
C CYS A 45 19.61 -3.41 70.46
N ASN A 46 19.31 -2.65 69.41
CA ASN A 46 19.64 -1.23 69.30
C ASN A 46 18.35 -0.39 69.22
N PHE A 47 17.62 -0.29 70.33
CA PHE A 47 16.28 0.30 70.40
C PHE A 47 16.16 1.77 69.94
N ARG A 48 17.27 2.51 69.90
CA ARG A 48 17.32 3.91 69.43
C ARG A 48 17.72 4.06 67.96
N LEU A 49 18.02 2.96 67.29
CA LEU A 49 18.26 2.95 65.85
C LEU A 49 16.91 3.06 65.14
N THR A 50 16.67 4.15 64.41
CA THR A 50 15.36 4.47 63.85
C THR A 50 15.25 4.23 62.36
N SER A 51 16.36 4.06 61.66
CA SER A 51 16.35 3.82 60.21
C SER A 51 17.59 3.08 59.73
N LEU A 52 17.39 2.29 58.68
CA LEU A 52 18.41 1.52 57.99
C LEU A 52 18.28 1.74 56.49
N GLN A 53 19.39 2.14 55.87
CA GLN A 53 19.54 2.19 54.42
C GLN A 53 20.58 1.15 54.00
N LEU A 54 20.26 0.41 52.94
CA LEU A 54 21.14 -0.60 52.36
C LEU A 54 21.42 -0.22 50.91
N ALA A 55 22.59 -0.62 50.42
CA ALA A 55 22.88 -0.61 49.00
C ALA A 55 21.84 -1.48 48.25
N GLN A 56 21.66 -1.23 46.95
CA GLN A 56 21.10 -2.24 46.05
C GLN A 56 22.07 -3.42 45.97
N SER A 57 22.03 -4.29 46.98
CA SER A 57 22.89 -5.46 47.08
C SER A 57 22.04 -6.71 46.88
N THR A 58 22.38 -7.44 45.83
CA THR A 58 21.91 -8.82 45.63
C THR A 58 22.66 -9.80 46.54
N GLY A 59 23.70 -9.37 47.26
CA GLY A 59 24.51 -10.23 48.11
C GLY A 59 23.93 -10.51 49.50
N ILE A 60 23.03 -9.65 49.99
CA ILE A 60 22.48 -9.76 51.35
C ILE A 60 21.48 -10.92 51.43
N THR A 61 21.81 -11.92 52.24
CA THR A 61 20.98 -13.11 52.46
C THR A 61 20.35 -13.15 53.86
N PHE A 62 20.90 -12.38 54.81
CA PHE A 62 20.44 -12.34 56.19
C PHE A 62 20.39 -10.91 56.72
N ILE A 63 19.28 -10.55 57.36
CA ILE A 63 19.12 -9.29 58.09
C ILE A 63 18.50 -9.57 59.45
N SER A 64 19.12 -9.03 60.50
CA SER A 64 18.60 -9.08 61.86
C SER A 64 18.55 -7.67 62.45
N ILE A 65 17.32 -7.23 62.76
CA ILE A 65 17.00 -5.90 63.27
C ILE A 65 16.02 -5.99 64.45
N TYR A 66 16.02 -7.11 65.17
CA TYR A 66 15.13 -7.31 66.32
C TYR A 66 15.47 -6.31 67.44
N GLU A 67 14.47 -5.88 68.21
CA GLU A 67 14.65 -4.87 69.29
C GLU A 67 15.34 -3.56 68.79
N THR A 68 15.02 -3.11 67.58
CA THR A 68 15.38 -1.79 67.06
C THR A 68 14.16 -0.87 66.99
N GLY A 69 14.38 0.43 66.83
CA GLY A 69 13.32 1.42 66.58
C GLY A 69 13.00 1.62 65.09
N ILE A 70 13.47 0.72 64.20
CA ILE A 70 13.24 0.82 62.75
C ILE A 70 11.79 0.43 62.44
N ASP A 71 11.04 1.37 61.86
CA ASP A 71 9.63 1.19 61.47
C ASP A 71 9.41 1.18 59.94
N ASN A 72 10.41 1.59 59.17
CA ASN A 72 10.39 1.61 57.70
C ASN A 72 11.23 0.47 57.11
N PHE A 73 10.54 -0.54 56.55
CA PHE A 73 11.18 -1.71 55.90
C PHE A 73 11.29 -1.60 54.37
N SER A 74 11.18 -0.39 53.80
CA SER A 74 11.26 -0.19 52.34
C SER A 74 12.59 -0.68 51.73
N PHE A 75 13.67 -0.75 52.51
CA PHE A 75 14.95 -1.32 52.08
C PHE A 75 14.82 -2.78 51.61
N LEU A 76 13.82 -3.53 52.08
CA LEU A 76 13.58 -4.92 51.68
C LEU A 76 13.23 -5.06 50.20
N ALA A 77 12.68 -4.01 49.57
CA ALA A 77 12.39 -3.99 48.14
C ALA A 77 13.66 -4.07 47.28
N TYR A 78 14.81 -3.69 47.83
CA TYR A 78 16.10 -3.64 47.11
C TYR A 78 17.02 -4.82 47.43
N THR A 79 16.54 -5.79 48.22
CA THR A 79 17.32 -6.95 48.67
C THR A 79 16.59 -8.25 48.28
N PRO A 80 16.56 -8.62 47.00
CA PRO A 80 15.71 -9.71 46.49
C PRO A 80 16.15 -11.11 46.96
N ASN A 81 17.37 -11.23 47.51
CA ASN A 81 17.99 -12.51 47.90
C ASN A 81 18.00 -12.75 49.41
N ILE A 82 17.19 -12.04 50.20
CA ILE A 82 17.06 -12.31 51.63
C ILE A 82 16.34 -13.64 51.83
N HIS A 83 17.01 -14.56 52.51
CA HIS A 83 16.46 -15.87 52.87
C HIS A 83 15.93 -15.89 54.30
N ALA A 84 16.50 -15.06 55.18
CA ALA A 84 16.11 -14.99 56.59
C ALA A 84 16.12 -13.55 57.08
N ILE A 85 15.05 -13.17 57.77
CA ILE A 85 14.91 -11.86 58.39
C ILE A 85 14.43 -12.00 59.84
N CYS A 86 15.17 -11.42 60.77
CA CYS A 86 14.77 -11.32 62.17
C CYS A 86 14.23 -9.90 62.41
N LEU A 87 12.90 -9.80 62.45
CA LEU A 87 12.18 -8.55 62.69
C LEU A 87 11.95 -8.34 64.20
N PRO A 88 11.69 -7.08 64.65
CA PRO A 88 11.32 -6.80 66.03
C PRO A 88 10.16 -7.70 66.49
N ARG A 89 10.26 -8.29 67.70
CA ARG A 89 9.16 -9.12 68.21
C ARG A 89 7.96 -8.23 68.55
N PRO A 90 6.74 -8.75 68.43
CA PRO A 90 5.54 -8.03 68.89
C PRO A 90 5.64 -7.79 70.40
N GLY A 91 5.74 -6.52 70.81
CA GLY A 91 5.84 -6.10 72.21
C GLY A 91 7.13 -5.36 72.57
N ASP A 92 8.17 -5.44 71.75
CA ASP A 92 9.48 -4.81 72.03
C ASP A 92 9.60 -3.37 71.48
N ILE A 93 8.61 -2.92 70.71
CA ILE A 93 8.55 -1.53 70.22
C ILE A 93 7.91 -0.71 71.34
N ILE A 94 8.70 0.18 71.96
CA ILE A 94 8.21 1.15 72.94
C ILE A 94 7.29 2.14 72.21
N GLY A 95 5.99 1.86 72.25
CA GLY A 95 4.93 2.61 71.59
C GLY A 95 3.75 1.68 71.33
N ASP A 96 2.57 2.04 71.83
CA ASP A 96 1.42 1.16 72.10
C ASP A 96 0.81 0.42 70.88
N HIS A 97 1.35 0.53 69.66
CA HIS A 97 0.70 0.05 68.43
C HIS A 97 1.61 -0.73 67.47
N THR A 98 1.57 -2.07 67.61
CA THR A 98 1.45 -3.10 66.55
C THR A 98 2.41 -3.10 65.33
N GLY A 99 3.66 -3.55 65.52
CA GLY A 99 4.59 -3.88 64.40
C GLY A 99 4.05 -4.88 63.35
N ASN A 100 3.10 -5.75 63.72
CA ASN A 100 2.42 -6.66 62.78
C ASN A 100 1.54 -5.96 61.74
N VAL A 101 1.04 -4.76 62.04
CA VAL A 101 0.14 -4.02 61.13
C VAL A 101 0.90 -3.48 59.93
N TYR A 102 2.16 -3.07 60.11
CA TYR A 102 2.99 -2.56 59.01
C TYR A 102 3.43 -3.64 58.03
N LEU A 103 3.93 -4.78 58.55
CA LEU A 103 4.32 -5.92 57.70
C LEU A 103 3.14 -6.48 56.92
N SER A 104 1.98 -6.64 57.58
CA SER A 104 0.77 -7.11 56.91
C SER A 104 0.25 -6.12 55.87
N LYS A 105 0.43 -4.81 56.07
CA LYS A 105 0.12 -3.78 55.08
C LYS A 105 1.06 -3.85 53.87
N ALA A 106 2.38 -3.88 54.08
CA ALA A 106 3.37 -3.96 53.00
C ALA A 106 3.21 -5.23 52.15
N LEU A 107 2.99 -6.39 52.80
CA LEU A 107 2.71 -7.64 52.10
C LEU A 107 1.40 -7.57 51.30
N ARG A 108 0.35 -6.95 51.83
CA ARG A 108 -0.92 -6.78 51.12
C ARG A 108 -0.76 -5.90 49.89
N GLU A 109 -0.05 -4.79 50.00
CA GLU A 109 0.21 -3.88 48.88
C GLU A 109 1.03 -4.57 47.79
N SER A 110 2.11 -5.28 48.16
CA SER A 110 2.92 -6.07 47.22
C SER A 110 2.11 -7.16 46.51
N CYS A 111 1.28 -7.91 47.26
CA CYS A 111 0.39 -8.91 46.67
C CYS A 111 -0.64 -8.30 45.70
N GLN A 112 -1.21 -7.13 46.03
CA GLN A 112 -2.15 -6.43 45.17
C GLN A 112 -1.49 -5.91 43.88
N GLU A 113 -0.28 -5.38 43.98
CA GLU A 113 0.49 -4.93 42.83
C GLU A 113 0.88 -6.10 41.92
N ASN A 114 1.39 -7.19 42.48
CA ASN A 114 1.71 -8.41 41.74
C ASN A 114 0.48 -8.98 41.03
N TYR A 115 -0.68 -8.99 41.69
CA TYR A 115 -1.94 -9.41 41.07
C TYR A 115 -2.32 -8.50 39.89
N LYS A 116 -2.21 -7.17 40.04
CA LYS A 116 -2.46 -6.21 38.95
C LYS A 116 -1.53 -6.46 37.76
N LEU A 117 -0.23 -6.63 38.01
CA LEU A 117 0.76 -6.93 36.97
C LEU A 117 0.41 -8.22 36.21
N GLN A 118 0.07 -9.31 36.92
CA GLN A 118 -0.33 -10.56 36.29
C GLN A 118 -1.59 -10.42 35.43
N THR A 119 -2.60 -9.67 35.90
CA THR A 119 -3.82 -9.44 35.13
C THR A 119 -3.57 -8.60 33.88
N ASN A 120 -2.70 -7.59 33.97
CA ASN A 120 -2.30 -6.77 32.82
C ASN A 120 -1.51 -7.57 31.79
N LEU A 121 -0.57 -8.40 32.25
CA LEU A 121 0.23 -9.27 31.38
C LEU A 121 -0.66 -10.28 30.64
N LYS A 122 -1.63 -10.89 31.34
CA LYS A 122 -2.60 -11.79 30.70
C LYS A 122 -3.49 -11.09 29.66
N LYS A 123 -3.89 -9.84 29.92
CA LYS A 123 -4.66 -9.03 28.96
C LYS A 123 -3.82 -8.69 27.73
N SER A 124 -2.58 -8.25 27.93
CA SER A 124 -1.65 -7.93 26.84
C SER A 124 -1.37 -9.16 25.96
N ASN A 125 -1.11 -10.32 26.56
CA ASN A 125 -0.89 -11.56 25.80
C ASN A 125 -2.11 -11.96 24.95
N ARG A 126 -3.33 -11.78 25.46
CA ARG A 126 -4.55 -12.04 24.67
C ARG A 126 -4.69 -11.08 23.48
N GLN A 127 -4.34 -9.81 23.67
CA GLN A 127 -4.37 -8.83 22.58
C GLN A 127 -3.33 -9.17 21.51
N ILE A 128 -2.10 -9.50 21.91
CA ILE A 128 -1.04 -9.93 21.00
C ILE A 128 -1.47 -11.17 20.22
N GLN A 129 -2.07 -12.17 20.88
CA GLN A 129 -2.55 -13.37 20.20
C GLN A 129 -3.64 -13.03 19.16
N THR A 130 -4.58 -12.16 19.51
CA THR A 130 -5.65 -11.74 18.59
C THR A 130 -5.08 -11.00 17.37
N GLN A 131 -4.09 -10.13 17.57
CA GLN A 131 -3.41 -9.44 16.46
C GLN A 131 -2.64 -10.43 15.58
N LEU A 132 -1.96 -11.39 16.19
CA LEU A 132 -1.22 -12.43 15.46
C LEU A 132 -2.16 -13.28 14.60
N ASP A 133 -3.29 -13.72 15.15
CA ASP A 133 -4.28 -14.50 14.40
C ASP A 133 -4.87 -13.71 13.22
N GLN A 134 -5.08 -12.40 13.40
CA GLN A 134 -5.53 -11.50 12.32
C GLN A 134 -4.47 -11.37 11.21
N GLU A 135 -3.20 -11.20 11.56
CA GLU A 135 -2.12 -11.11 10.56
C GLU A 135 -1.90 -12.44 9.83
N ILE A 136 -1.96 -13.57 10.53
CA ILE A 136 -1.90 -14.91 9.90
C ILE A 136 -3.02 -15.07 8.87
N LYS A 137 -4.24 -14.65 9.22
CA LYS A 137 -5.37 -14.70 8.29
C LYS A 137 -5.13 -13.84 7.05
N LYS A 138 -4.67 -12.58 7.23
CA LYS A 138 -4.34 -11.69 6.10
C LYS A 138 -3.26 -12.28 5.19
N ILE A 139 -2.22 -12.89 5.77
CA ILE A 139 -1.16 -13.55 5.01
C ILE A 139 -1.71 -14.73 4.21
N SER A 140 -2.60 -15.53 4.82
CA SER A 140 -3.27 -16.64 4.13
C SER A 140 -4.09 -16.15 2.93
N ASP A 141 -4.90 -15.10 3.12
CA ASP A 141 -5.73 -14.52 2.05
C ASP A 141 -4.86 -13.93 0.92
N ASN A 142 -3.77 -13.24 1.27
CA ASN A 142 -2.82 -12.70 0.29
C ASN A 142 -2.12 -13.80 -0.51
N ASN A 143 -1.73 -14.90 0.14
CA ASN A 143 -1.10 -16.03 -0.54
C ASN A 143 -2.06 -16.70 -1.53
N GLN A 144 -3.35 -16.77 -1.21
CA GLN A 144 -4.36 -17.25 -2.14
C GLN A 144 -4.49 -16.31 -3.35
N ARG A 145 -4.51 -14.99 -3.11
CA ARG A 145 -4.57 -13.99 -4.19
C ARG A 145 -3.35 -14.03 -5.11
N ILE A 146 -2.16 -14.28 -4.56
CA ILE A 146 -0.93 -14.44 -5.35
C ILE A 146 -1.06 -15.62 -6.32
N LYS A 147 -1.57 -16.77 -5.86
CA LYS A 147 -1.79 -17.94 -6.73
C LYS A 147 -2.76 -17.66 -7.87
N GLU A 148 -3.85 -16.93 -7.60
CA GLU A 148 -4.80 -16.52 -8.63
C GLU A 148 -4.14 -15.63 -9.69
N LEU A 149 -3.34 -14.65 -9.26
CA LEU A 149 -2.61 -13.76 -10.16
C LEU A 149 -1.55 -14.50 -10.97
N GLU A 150 -0.88 -15.50 -10.38
CA GLU A 150 0.08 -16.35 -11.11
C GLU A 150 -0.62 -17.15 -12.21
N GLN A 151 -1.81 -17.70 -11.94
CA GLN A 151 -2.59 -18.41 -12.95
C GLN A 151 -3.05 -17.47 -14.07
N GLU A 152 -3.60 -16.30 -13.73
CA GLU A 152 -4.04 -15.30 -14.71
C GLU A 152 -2.86 -14.86 -15.62
N ASN A 153 -1.68 -14.66 -15.03
CA ASN A 153 -0.49 -14.29 -15.79
C ASN A 153 -0.02 -15.40 -16.74
N GLN A 154 -0.14 -16.68 -16.34
CA GLN A 154 0.16 -17.81 -17.23
C GLN A 154 -0.82 -17.88 -18.41
N GLU A 155 -2.12 -17.65 -18.17
CA GLU A 155 -3.14 -17.60 -19.21
C GLU A 155 -2.87 -16.46 -20.21
N LEU A 156 -2.56 -15.26 -19.72
CA LEU A 156 -2.19 -14.10 -20.55
C LEU A 156 -0.92 -14.36 -21.38
N GLN A 157 0.09 -15.03 -20.80
CA GLN A 157 1.29 -15.39 -21.55
C GLN A 157 1.00 -16.38 -22.68
N SER A 158 0.11 -17.36 -22.45
CA SER A 158 -0.33 -18.27 -23.49
C SER A 158 -1.05 -17.53 -24.62
N GLN A 159 -2.00 -16.65 -24.28
CA GLN A 159 -2.75 -15.85 -25.26
C GLN A 159 -1.82 -14.96 -26.09
N ASN A 160 -0.87 -14.27 -25.46
CA ASN A 160 0.10 -13.44 -26.16
C ASN A 160 0.99 -14.26 -27.11
N LYS A 161 1.38 -15.47 -26.71
CA LYS A 161 2.15 -16.38 -27.56
C LYS A 161 1.34 -16.81 -28.78
N ASP A 162 0.07 -17.16 -28.60
CA ASP A 162 -0.82 -17.53 -29.70
C ASP A 162 -1.05 -16.38 -30.67
N GLN A 163 -1.29 -15.17 -30.17
CA GLN A 163 -1.39 -13.96 -31.00
C GLN A 163 -0.10 -13.67 -31.75
N GLN A 164 1.06 -13.82 -31.11
CA GLN A 164 2.35 -13.63 -31.76
C GLN A 164 2.56 -14.66 -32.88
N ASN A 165 2.15 -15.92 -32.68
CA ASN A 165 2.20 -16.95 -33.70
C ASN A 165 1.31 -16.59 -34.90
N GLN A 166 0.07 -16.16 -34.67
CA GLN A 166 -0.84 -15.72 -35.73
C GLN A 166 -0.27 -14.53 -36.52
N ILE A 167 0.33 -13.55 -35.85
CA ILE A 167 0.95 -12.40 -36.49
C ILE A 167 2.18 -12.82 -37.32
N ASN A 168 2.97 -13.77 -36.80
CA ASN A 168 4.11 -14.33 -37.54
C ASN A 168 3.65 -15.11 -38.78
N GLU A 169 2.57 -15.88 -38.69
CA GLU A 169 1.96 -16.55 -39.85
C GLU A 169 1.51 -15.55 -40.92
N LEU A 170 0.78 -14.50 -40.52
CA LEU A 170 0.39 -13.42 -41.44
C LEU A 170 1.60 -12.74 -42.08
N SER A 171 2.65 -12.51 -41.30
CA SER A 171 3.90 -11.93 -41.80
C SER A 171 4.59 -12.85 -42.80
N ASN A 172 4.59 -14.16 -42.59
CA ASN A 172 5.21 -15.12 -43.50
C ASN A 172 4.41 -15.25 -44.81
N ILE A 173 3.08 -15.09 -44.76
CA ILE A 173 2.22 -15.05 -45.95
C ILE A 173 2.48 -13.78 -46.76
N ALA A 174 2.51 -12.61 -46.10
CA ALA A 174 2.69 -11.32 -46.77
C ALA A 174 4.14 -11.07 -47.21
N LEU A 175 5.12 -11.52 -46.43
CA LEU A 175 6.55 -11.30 -46.62
C LEU A 175 7.33 -12.63 -46.48
N PRO A 176 7.25 -13.53 -47.48
CA PRO A 176 7.93 -14.81 -47.42
C PRO A 176 9.44 -14.66 -47.23
N ASN A 177 10.04 -15.53 -46.42
CA ASN A 177 11.48 -15.57 -46.13
C ASN A 177 12.05 -14.28 -45.51
N SER A 178 11.21 -13.42 -44.92
CA SER A 178 11.64 -12.28 -44.12
C SER A 178 11.39 -12.54 -42.63
N PRO A 179 12.30 -12.16 -41.72
CA PRO A 179 11.96 -12.12 -40.31
C PRO A 179 10.81 -11.16 -40.06
N TYR A 180 10.00 -11.46 -39.04
CA TYR A 180 8.87 -10.63 -38.63
C TYR A 180 9.34 -9.18 -38.37
N ASN A 181 8.64 -8.24 -38.99
CA ASN A 181 8.84 -6.82 -38.75
C ASN A 181 7.50 -6.10 -38.96
N LEU A 182 6.90 -5.59 -37.88
CA LEU A 182 5.60 -4.93 -37.92
C LEU A 182 5.55 -3.77 -38.91
N THR A 183 6.63 -2.98 -39.02
CA THR A 183 6.71 -1.85 -39.95
C THR A 183 6.67 -2.34 -41.40
N LYS A 184 7.46 -3.36 -41.74
CA LYS A 184 7.45 -3.96 -43.08
C LYS A 184 6.08 -4.59 -43.39
N LEU A 185 5.47 -5.30 -42.44
CA LEU A 185 4.16 -5.90 -42.61
C LEU A 185 3.08 -4.83 -42.86
N LYS A 186 3.09 -3.72 -42.10
CA LYS A 186 2.18 -2.58 -42.32
C LYS A 186 2.36 -1.98 -43.71
N GLN A 187 3.60 -1.75 -44.13
CA GLN A 187 3.92 -1.23 -45.45
C GLN A 187 3.43 -2.17 -46.55
N GLU A 188 3.61 -3.48 -46.39
CA GLU A 188 3.17 -4.48 -47.35
C GLU A 188 1.64 -4.56 -47.44
N ILE A 189 0.94 -4.50 -46.30
CA ILE A 189 -0.54 -4.42 -46.29
C ILE A 189 -1.03 -3.15 -47.02
N ILE A 190 -0.38 -2.01 -46.80
CA ILE A 190 -0.70 -0.76 -47.51
C ILE A 190 -0.47 -0.93 -49.02
N ARG A 191 0.69 -1.48 -49.41
CA ARG A 191 1.05 -1.76 -50.80
C ARG A 191 -0.02 -2.63 -51.47
N LEU A 192 -0.43 -3.72 -50.83
CA LEU A 192 -1.47 -4.63 -51.33
C LEU A 192 -2.82 -3.93 -51.47
N LYS A 193 -3.25 -3.15 -50.47
CA LYS A 193 -4.50 -2.37 -50.54
C LYS A 193 -4.49 -1.35 -51.67
N VAL A 194 -3.39 -0.61 -51.85
CA VAL A 194 -3.23 0.35 -52.96
C VAL A 194 -3.26 -0.37 -54.30
N GLN A 195 -2.58 -1.53 -54.41
CA GLN A 195 -2.56 -2.34 -55.62
C GLN A 195 -3.95 -2.85 -56.02
N GLU A 196 -4.81 -3.17 -55.05
CA GLU A 196 -6.19 -3.59 -55.31
C GLU A 196 -7.12 -2.41 -55.61
N LEU A 197 -6.97 -1.29 -54.90
CA LEU A 197 -7.89 -0.16 -54.96
C LEU A 197 -7.61 0.78 -56.15
N ALA A 198 -6.35 1.01 -56.51
CA ALA A 198 -5.99 1.94 -57.58
C ALA A 198 -6.61 1.57 -58.95
N PRO A 199 -6.63 0.29 -59.39
CA PRO A 199 -7.32 -0.10 -60.62
C PRO A 199 -8.84 0.13 -60.55
N LYS A 200 -9.48 -0.10 -59.38
CA LYS A 200 -10.92 0.15 -59.19
C LYS A 200 -11.24 1.64 -59.32
N VAL A 201 -10.45 2.50 -58.66
CA VAL A 201 -10.57 3.97 -58.78
C VAL A 201 -10.41 4.42 -60.24
N ARG A 202 -9.41 3.89 -60.95
CA ARG A 202 -9.18 4.24 -62.36
C ARG A 202 -10.33 3.81 -63.27
N ASN A 203 -10.88 2.61 -63.05
CA ASN A 203 -12.00 2.09 -63.82
C ASN A 203 -13.28 2.90 -63.56
N GLU A 204 -13.61 3.20 -62.30
CA GLU A 204 -14.77 4.03 -61.97
C GLU A 204 -14.60 5.47 -62.46
N SER A 205 -13.41 6.06 -62.35
CA SER A 205 -13.10 7.37 -62.92
C SER A 205 -13.43 7.43 -64.41
N THR A 206 -13.01 6.41 -65.18
CA THR A 206 -13.28 6.32 -66.61
C THR A 206 -14.78 6.22 -66.91
N LYS A 207 -15.54 5.47 -66.11
CA LYS A 207 -17.00 5.36 -66.26
C LYS A 207 -17.70 6.68 -65.96
N VAL A 208 -17.32 7.34 -64.87
CA VAL A 208 -17.88 8.63 -64.47
C VAL A 208 -17.61 9.70 -65.52
N VAL A 209 -16.38 9.80 -66.05
CA VAL A 209 -16.04 10.76 -67.13
C VAL A 209 -16.93 10.56 -68.36
N LYS A 210 -17.16 9.31 -68.79
CA LYS A 210 -18.07 9.01 -69.91
C LYS A 210 -19.51 9.45 -69.61
N LEU A 211 -20.04 9.12 -68.43
CA LEU A 211 -21.39 9.54 -68.03
C LEU A 211 -21.53 11.06 -67.96
N ILE A 212 -20.49 11.77 -67.54
CA ILE A 212 -20.45 13.24 -67.53
C ILE A 212 -20.51 13.78 -68.97
N GLU A 213 -19.70 13.24 -69.88
CA GLU A 213 -19.71 13.64 -71.29
C GLU A 213 -21.08 13.37 -71.95
N GLU A 214 -21.67 12.20 -71.72
CA GLU A 214 -23.00 11.85 -72.21
C GLU A 214 -24.09 12.80 -71.67
N ALA A 215 -24.06 13.07 -70.35
CA ALA A 215 -25.00 13.98 -69.71
C ALA A 215 -24.85 15.42 -70.25
N LYS A 216 -23.62 15.90 -70.43
CA LYS A 216 -23.33 17.23 -71.00
C LYS A 216 -23.81 17.34 -72.44
N ASN A 217 -23.53 16.33 -73.26
CA ASN A 217 -23.96 16.31 -74.66
C ASN A 217 -25.48 16.35 -74.80
N LYS A 218 -26.21 15.61 -73.93
CA LYS A 218 -27.69 15.65 -73.89
C LYS A 218 -28.23 16.97 -73.34
N ALA A 219 -27.61 17.48 -72.28
CA ALA A 219 -28.02 18.74 -71.65
C ALA A 219 -27.76 19.96 -72.53
N SER A 220 -26.79 19.89 -73.46
CA SER A 220 -26.43 20.92 -74.45
C SER A 220 -26.32 22.31 -73.80
N ASN A 221 -27.36 23.14 -73.90
CA ASN A 221 -27.46 24.47 -73.28
C ASN A 221 -27.30 24.47 -71.76
N PHE A 222 -27.52 23.35 -71.08
CA PHE A 222 -27.39 23.20 -69.63
C PHE A 222 -26.12 22.46 -69.20
N SER A 223 -25.12 22.30 -70.09
CA SER A 223 -23.86 21.62 -69.75
C SER A 223 -23.15 22.21 -68.53
N SER A 224 -23.24 23.52 -68.30
CA SER A 224 -22.65 24.17 -67.12
C SER A 224 -23.37 23.78 -65.83
N ILE A 225 -24.67 23.47 -65.89
CA ILE A 225 -25.47 23.02 -64.73
C ILE A 225 -25.09 21.59 -64.34
N VAL A 226 -24.72 20.75 -65.32
CA VAL A 226 -24.13 19.42 -65.05
C VAL A 226 -22.84 19.57 -64.23
N ASP A 227 -21.96 20.52 -64.58
CA ASP A 227 -20.75 20.77 -63.78
C ASP A 227 -21.07 21.26 -62.35
N LEU A 228 -22.06 22.15 -62.22
CA LEU A 228 -22.47 22.70 -60.92
C LEU A 228 -23.08 21.66 -59.99
N ILE A 229 -23.93 20.76 -60.50
CA ILE A 229 -24.53 19.70 -59.66
C ILE A 229 -23.46 18.71 -59.19
N LEU A 230 -22.50 18.36 -60.07
CA LEU A 230 -21.40 17.47 -59.75
C LEU A 230 -20.44 18.08 -58.71
N GLU A 231 -20.11 19.36 -58.83
CA GLU A 231 -19.27 20.06 -57.86
C GLU A 231 -20.00 20.21 -56.50
N THR A 232 -21.30 20.49 -56.52
CA THR A 232 -22.12 20.54 -55.30
C THR A 232 -22.16 19.17 -54.61
N GLN A 233 -22.34 18.08 -55.37
CA GLN A 233 -22.27 16.71 -54.84
C GLN A 233 -20.91 16.41 -54.21
N LYS A 234 -19.82 16.80 -54.87
CA LYS A 234 -18.46 16.64 -54.34
C LYS A 234 -18.30 17.35 -52.99
N GLN A 235 -18.80 18.57 -52.85
CA GLN A 235 -18.76 19.32 -51.60
C GLN A 235 -19.58 18.61 -50.50
N ILE A 236 -20.73 18.03 -50.83
CA ILE A 236 -21.54 17.26 -49.88
C ILE A 236 -20.82 15.99 -49.40
N VAL A 237 -20.12 15.29 -50.29
CA VAL A 237 -19.39 14.05 -49.95
C VAL A 237 -18.09 14.34 -49.18
N GLN A 238 -17.43 15.46 -49.48
CA GLN A 238 -16.13 15.81 -48.89
C GLN A 238 -16.23 16.61 -47.58
N ASN A 239 -17.28 17.42 -47.39
CA ASN A 239 -17.43 18.26 -46.19
C ASN A 239 -18.28 17.57 -45.11
N SER A 240 -17.76 17.53 -43.88
CA SER A 240 -18.42 16.95 -42.70
C SER A 240 -19.19 17.98 -41.85
N GLU A 241 -19.09 19.28 -42.15
CA GLU A 241 -19.75 20.32 -41.37
C GLU A 241 -21.24 20.40 -41.70
N THR A 242 -22.08 20.19 -40.68
CA THR A 242 -23.54 20.16 -40.79
C THR A 242 -24.16 21.49 -41.18
N SER A 243 -23.51 22.62 -40.88
CA SER A 243 -24.05 23.97 -41.06
C SER A 243 -24.24 24.39 -42.53
N GLN A 244 -23.47 23.83 -43.48
CA GLN A 244 -23.58 24.14 -44.91
C GLN A 244 -24.32 23.05 -45.70
N ARG A 245 -24.62 21.91 -45.07
CA ARG A 245 -25.19 20.75 -45.76
C ARG A 245 -26.56 21.05 -46.36
N ASP A 246 -27.41 21.76 -45.61
CA ASP A 246 -28.75 22.15 -46.06
C ASP A 246 -28.69 23.12 -47.25
N ILE A 247 -27.70 24.02 -47.28
CA ILE A 247 -27.48 24.93 -48.40
C ILE A 247 -27.08 24.16 -49.65
N PHE A 248 -26.19 23.17 -49.52
CA PHE A 248 -25.78 22.35 -50.65
C PHE A 248 -26.91 21.44 -51.16
N PHE A 249 -27.73 20.87 -50.27
CA PHE A 249 -28.92 20.13 -50.68
C PHE A 249 -29.92 21.00 -51.43
N GLY A 250 -30.19 22.23 -50.95
CA GLY A 250 -31.06 23.18 -51.65
C GLY A 250 -30.54 23.53 -53.05
N LYS A 251 -29.22 23.75 -53.19
CA LYS A 251 -28.59 23.97 -54.51
C LYS A 251 -28.70 22.73 -55.41
N MET A 252 -28.45 21.54 -54.86
CA MET A 252 -28.53 20.29 -55.61
C MET A 252 -29.94 20.05 -56.15
N GLU A 253 -30.98 20.29 -55.35
CA GLU A 253 -32.37 20.12 -55.77
C GLU A 253 -32.77 21.13 -56.85
N ALA A 254 -32.30 22.38 -56.76
CA ALA A 254 -32.51 23.38 -57.79
C ALA A 254 -31.86 22.97 -59.13
N TYR A 255 -30.60 22.54 -59.12
CA TYR A 255 -29.93 22.08 -60.34
C TYR A 255 -30.56 20.82 -60.91
N ARG A 256 -30.99 19.90 -60.04
CA ARG A 256 -31.71 18.69 -60.42
C ARG A 256 -33.03 19.04 -61.12
N SER A 257 -33.84 19.94 -60.57
CA SER A 257 -35.09 20.36 -61.19
C SER A 257 -34.90 20.95 -62.58
N ILE A 258 -33.79 21.67 -62.82
CA ILE A 258 -33.44 22.20 -64.15
C ILE A 258 -32.99 21.08 -65.09
N LEU A 259 -32.16 20.15 -64.62
CA LEU A 259 -31.65 19.05 -65.44
C LEU A 259 -32.72 18.00 -65.77
N GLU A 260 -33.74 17.83 -64.94
CA GLU A 260 -34.87 16.91 -65.19
C GLU A 260 -35.73 17.32 -66.41
N SER A 261 -35.56 18.52 -66.97
CA SER A 261 -36.19 18.89 -68.23
C SER A 261 -35.46 18.35 -69.47
N VAL A 262 -34.22 17.86 -69.32
CA VAL A 262 -33.35 17.41 -70.42
C VAL A 262 -32.71 16.04 -70.21
N LEU A 263 -32.60 15.58 -68.97
CA LEU A 263 -32.11 14.26 -68.57
C LEU A 263 -33.21 13.53 -67.81
N SER A 264 -33.30 12.21 -67.98
CA SER A 264 -34.22 11.40 -67.18
C SER A 264 -33.80 11.38 -65.71
N LYS A 265 -34.76 11.16 -64.81
CA LYS A 265 -34.48 11.01 -63.37
C LYS A 265 -33.50 9.87 -63.11
N GLU A 266 -33.63 8.78 -63.86
CA GLU A 266 -32.76 7.60 -63.78
C GLU A 266 -31.33 7.92 -64.25
N GLU A 267 -31.17 8.67 -65.34
CA GLU A 267 -29.86 9.08 -65.85
C GLU A 267 -29.12 9.97 -64.84
N LEU A 268 -29.83 10.97 -64.31
CA LEU A 268 -29.28 11.89 -63.33
C LEU A 268 -28.93 11.17 -62.02
N GLN A 269 -29.80 10.28 -61.53
CA GLN A 269 -29.54 9.49 -60.34
C GLN A 269 -28.34 8.54 -60.55
N THR A 270 -28.23 7.92 -61.73
CA THR A 270 -27.11 7.04 -62.07
C THR A 270 -25.79 7.82 -62.07
N LEU A 271 -25.76 9.01 -62.67
CA LEU A 271 -24.59 9.88 -62.69
C LEU A 271 -24.16 10.28 -61.27
N LEU A 272 -25.09 10.77 -60.45
CA LEU A 272 -24.79 11.21 -59.07
C LEU A 272 -24.35 10.06 -58.17
N ASN A 273 -24.98 8.88 -58.30
CA ASN A 273 -24.59 7.68 -57.57
C ASN A 273 -23.16 7.26 -57.94
N LYS A 274 -22.85 7.19 -59.24
CA LYS A 274 -21.51 6.80 -59.70
C LYS A 274 -20.43 7.80 -59.33
N GLN A 275 -20.75 9.09 -59.36
CA GLN A 275 -19.85 10.10 -58.86
C GLN A 275 -19.56 9.93 -57.37
N THR A 276 -20.59 9.62 -56.57
CA THR A 276 -20.44 9.38 -55.12
C THR A 276 -19.56 8.17 -54.85
N GLU A 277 -19.84 7.03 -55.50
CA GLU A 277 -19.00 5.82 -55.41
C GLU A 277 -17.53 6.13 -55.77
N PHE A 278 -17.29 6.87 -56.85
CA PHE A 278 -15.95 7.27 -57.26
C PHE A 278 -15.25 8.14 -56.20
N LEU A 279 -15.94 9.15 -55.64
CA LEU A 279 -15.37 10.04 -54.63
C LEU A 279 -15.01 9.31 -53.34
N GLU A 280 -15.83 8.34 -52.92
CA GLU A 280 -15.54 7.49 -51.76
C GLU A 280 -14.31 6.62 -51.99
N LEU A 281 -14.20 5.98 -53.16
CA LEU A 281 -13.04 5.18 -53.53
C LEU A 281 -11.77 6.04 -53.62
N GLU A 282 -11.86 7.24 -54.20
CA GLU A 282 -10.75 8.18 -54.28
C GLU A 282 -10.30 8.63 -52.89
N LYS A 283 -11.23 8.93 -51.99
CA LYS A 283 -10.96 9.31 -50.60
C LYS A 283 -10.25 8.18 -49.85
N HIS A 284 -10.70 6.93 -50.01
CA HIS A 284 -10.07 5.77 -49.39
C HIS A 284 -8.66 5.52 -49.96
N LEU A 285 -8.45 5.73 -51.26
CA LEU A 285 -7.12 5.58 -51.84
C LEU A 285 -6.14 6.63 -51.29
N LYS A 286 -6.58 7.89 -51.19
CA LYS A 286 -5.77 8.99 -50.62
C LYS A 286 -5.38 8.74 -49.17
N SER A 287 -6.27 8.16 -48.36
CA SER A 287 -5.97 7.88 -46.95
C SER A 287 -4.93 6.77 -46.74
N LEU A 288 -4.71 5.91 -47.74
CA LEU A 288 -3.69 4.85 -47.72
C LEU A 288 -2.30 5.33 -48.18
N GLN A 289 -2.22 6.53 -48.77
CA GLN A 289 -0.99 7.09 -49.34
C GLN A 289 -0.36 8.20 -48.47
N LEU A 290 -1.00 8.52 -47.34
CA LEU A 290 -0.52 9.45 -46.30
C LEU A 290 0.22 8.69 -45.20
#